data_AF-A0A5N9BZS9-F1
#
_entry.id   AF-A0A5N9BZS9-F1
#
_cell.length_a   1.000
_cell.length_b   1.000
_cell.length_c   1.000
_cell.angle_alpha   90.00
_cell.angle_beta   90.00
_cell.angle_gamma   90.00
#
_symmetry.space_group_name_H-M   'P 1'
#
loop_
_entity.id
_entity.type
_entity.pdbx_description
1 polymer ?
#
loop_
_entity_poly.entity_id
_entity_poly.type
_entity_poly.pdbx_seq_one_letter_code
_entity_poly.pdbx_strand_id
1 'polypeptide(L)'
;GALLISFTKNINRYGLWFFIGSVSILVVIILFSWSKVYILSIGLLFISGLGLSLFATMQSTIAMLYTPSDMRGRVMGLLSFCIGTGHLFALVIGWLAEMLGTPSALSLSAGIGLILIIPSIFVSPLGKKNYHDQIKPNQIT
;
A
#
# COMPACT_ATOMS: atom_id res chain seq x y z
N GLY A 1 2.32 10.87 2.71
CA GLY A 1 1.40 10.44 1.64
C GLY A 1 0.72 11.61 0.98
N ALA A 2 -0.32 12.17 1.64
CA ALA A 2 -1.18 13.22 1.08
C ALA A 2 -0.47 14.46 0.53
N LEU A 3 0.59 14.96 1.19
CA LEU A 3 1.36 16.11 0.70
C LEU A 3 2.07 15.83 -0.63
N LEU A 4 2.73 14.67 -0.78
CA LEU A 4 3.37 14.26 -2.04
C LEU A 4 2.37 14.15 -3.20
N ILE A 5 1.17 13.65 -2.88
CA ILE A 5 0.06 13.53 -3.85
C ILE A 5 -0.46 14.92 -4.23
N SER A 6 -0.54 15.85 -3.26
CA SER A 6 -1.02 17.22 -3.48
C SER A 6 -0.07 18.07 -4.35
N PHE A 7 1.23 17.79 -4.34
CA PHE A 7 2.18 18.46 -5.25
C PHE A 7 2.09 17.96 -6.69
N THR A 8 1.46 16.80 -6.95
CA THR A 8 1.40 16.23 -8.29
C THR A 8 0.04 16.48 -8.94
N LYS A 9 0.03 17.36 -9.95
CA LYS A 9 -1.16 17.92 -10.63
C LYS A 9 -2.02 16.90 -11.42
N ASN A 10 -1.65 15.63 -11.48
CA ASN A 10 -2.29 14.62 -12.33
C ASN A 10 -2.75 13.39 -11.51
N ILE A 11 -3.95 13.53 -10.94
CA ILE A 11 -4.56 12.61 -9.95
C ILE A 11 -5.26 11.42 -10.62
N ASN A 12 -5.14 11.25 -11.94
CA ASN A 12 -5.87 10.26 -12.73
C ASN A 12 -5.31 8.82 -12.62
N ARG A 13 -4.39 8.56 -11.68
CA ARG A 13 -3.70 7.26 -11.54
C ARG A 13 -3.53 6.82 -10.07
N TYR A 14 -4.61 6.82 -9.28
CA TYR A 14 -4.60 6.35 -7.89
C TYR A 14 -3.93 4.97 -7.71
N GLY A 15 -4.22 4.03 -8.63
CA GLY A 15 -3.60 2.70 -8.62
C GLY A 15 -2.08 2.69 -8.89
N LEU A 16 -1.55 3.65 -9.66
CA LEU A 16 -0.11 3.74 -9.94
C LEU A 16 0.66 4.22 -8.70
N TRP A 17 0.11 5.18 -7.97
CA TRP A 17 0.71 5.67 -6.74
C TRP A 17 0.68 4.63 -5.62
N PHE A 18 -0.40 3.85 -5.54
CA PHE A 18 -0.47 2.68 -4.68
C PHE A 18 0.61 1.65 -5.03
N PHE A 19 0.79 1.37 -6.33
CA PHE A 19 1.82 0.45 -6.80
C PHE A 19 3.24 0.93 -6.47
N ILE A 20 3.56 2.20 -6.75
CA ILE A 20 4.86 2.81 -6.46
C ILE A 20 5.16 2.74 -4.96
N GLY A 21 4.18 3.08 -4.11
CA GLY A 21 4.33 2.99 -2.65
C GLY A 21 4.65 1.57 -2.19
N SER A 22 3.85 0.59 -2.63
CA SER A 22 4.04 -0.82 -2.26
C SER A 22 5.38 -1.39 -2.74
N VAL A 23 5.72 -1.19 -4.02
CA VAL A 23 6.99 -1.69 -4.58
C VAL A 23 8.17 -1.04 -3.87
N SER A 24 8.10 0.27 -3.58
CA SER A 24 9.13 0.97 -2.83
C SER A 24 9.37 0.32 -1.47
N ILE A 25 8.31 0.00 -0.70
CA ILE A 25 8.44 -0.64 0.61
C ILE A 25 9.08 -2.03 0.47
N LEU A 26 8.61 -2.84 -0.48
CA LEU A 26 9.10 -4.20 -0.68
C LEU A 26 10.59 -4.22 -1.06
N VAL A 27 11.02 -3.35 -1.97
CA VAL A 27 12.42 -3.20 -2.36
C VAL A 27 13.28 -2.75 -1.17
N VAL A 28 12.80 -1.76 -0.40
CA VAL A 28 13.50 -1.27 0.78
C VAL A 28 13.65 -2.34 1.87
N ILE A 29 12.64 -3.18 2.08
CA ILE A 29 12.71 -4.30 3.05
C ILE A 29 13.78 -5.32 2.65
N ILE A 30 13.88 -5.65 1.35
CA ILE A 30 14.91 -6.59 0.85
C ILE A 30 16.31 -5.99 1.06
N LEU A 31 16.50 -4.71 0.73
CA LEU A 31 17.77 -4.02 0.92
C LEU A 31 18.14 -3.89 2.41
N PHE A 32 17.15 -3.57 3.25
CA PHE A 32 17.33 -3.46 4.70
C PHE A 32 17.70 -4.80 5.33
N SER A 33 17.06 -5.89 4.89
CA SER A 33 17.30 -7.26 5.37
C SER A 33 18.79 -7.66 5.26
N TRP A 34 19.49 -7.18 4.21
CA TRP A 34 20.91 -7.46 3.99
C TRP A 34 21.86 -6.35 4.46
N SER A 35 21.34 -5.20 4.89
CA SER A 35 22.15 -4.07 5.33
C SER A 35 22.71 -4.31 6.73
N LYS A 36 24.05 -4.38 6.84
CA LYS A 36 24.77 -4.40 8.12
C LYS A 36 25.21 -3.00 8.60
N VAL A 37 24.96 -1.96 7.80
CA VAL A 37 25.44 -0.60 8.06
C VAL A 37 24.33 0.25 8.67
N TYR A 38 24.50 0.65 9.93
CA TYR A 38 23.49 1.38 10.70
C TYR A 38 22.99 2.67 10.03
N ILE A 39 23.88 3.47 9.43
CA ILE A 39 23.52 4.73 8.78
C ILE A 39 22.65 4.50 7.53
N LEU A 40 22.94 3.44 6.76
CA LEU A 40 22.15 3.07 5.58
C LEU A 40 20.75 2.62 6.02
N SER A 41 20.69 1.84 7.10
CA SER A 41 19.43 1.35 7.65
C SER A 41 18.50 2.49 8.09
N ILE A 42 19.02 3.58 8.65
CA ILE A 42 18.21 4.78 8.97
C ILE A 42 17.63 5.41 7.70
N GLY A 43 18.44 5.60 6.66
CA GLY A 43 17.99 6.15 5.39
C GLY A 43 16.92 5.28 4.73
N LEU A 44 17.13 3.96 4.71
CA LEU A 44 16.16 2.97 4.23
C LEU A 44 14.86 3.04 5.03
N LEU A 45 14.92 3.12 6.37
CA LEU A 45 13.72 3.23 7.22
C LEU A 45 12.91 4.49 6.90
N PHE A 46 13.59 5.61 6.67
CA PHE A 46 12.92 6.87 6.32
C PHE A 46 12.17 6.76 4.99
N ILE A 47 12.82 6.18 3.96
CA ILE A 47 12.20 5.94 2.65
C ILE A 47 11.03 4.96 2.78
N SER A 48 11.18 3.90 3.58
CA SER A 48 10.11 2.94 3.87
C SER A 48 8.90 3.64 4.49
N GLY A 49 9.10 4.54 5.45
CA GLY A 49 8.03 5.32 6.08
C GLY A 49 7.28 6.21 5.08
N LEU A 50 7.99 6.82 4.13
CA LEU A 50 7.36 7.59 3.05
C LEU A 50 6.50 6.69 2.14
N GLY A 51 7.04 5.54 1.74
CA GLY A 51 6.32 4.54 0.96
C GLY A 51 5.08 4.02 1.67
N LEU A 52 5.20 3.66 2.96
CA LEU A 52 4.11 3.15 3.79
C LEU A 52 2.99 4.20 3.94
N SER A 53 3.34 5.45 4.18
CA SER A 53 2.37 6.53 4.24
C SER A 53 1.63 6.72 2.91
N LEU A 54 2.33 6.62 1.78
CA LEU A 54 1.72 6.71 0.44
C LEU A 54 0.76 5.55 0.18
N PHE A 55 1.19 4.32 0.49
CA PHE A 55 0.39 3.11 0.41
C PHE A 55 -0.88 3.21 1.27
N ALA A 56 -0.73 3.52 2.55
CA ALA A 56 -1.84 3.62 3.49
C ALA A 56 -2.84 4.71 3.10
N THR A 57 -2.35 5.86 2.62
CA THR A 57 -3.22 6.94 2.12
C THR A 57 -4.04 6.44 0.92
N MET A 58 -3.38 5.83 -0.08
CA MET A 58 -4.06 5.34 -1.29
C MET A 58 -5.03 4.20 -1.01
N GLN A 59 -4.69 3.29 -0.08
CA GLN A 59 -5.56 2.19 0.35
C GLN A 59 -6.90 2.72 0.88
N SER A 60 -6.86 3.71 1.78
CA SER A 60 -8.06 4.33 2.32
C SER A 60 -8.80 5.20 1.29
N THR A 61 -8.08 5.94 0.44
CA THR A 61 -8.68 6.77 -0.62
C THR A 61 -9.44 5.91 -1.64
N ILE A 62 -8.84 4.83 -2.15
CA ILE A 62 -9.48 3.90 -3.08
C ILE A 62 -10.74 3.31 -2.43
N ALA A 63 -10.62 2.80 -1.21
CA ALA A 63 -11.76 2.23 -0.49
C ALA A 63 -12.90 3.24 -0.33
N MET A 64 -12.62 4.52 -0.07
CA MET A 64 -13.65 5.56 0.00
C MET A 64 -14.23 5.95 -1.37
N LEU A 65 -13.41 5.95 -2.44
CA LEU A 65 -13.82 6.35 -3.78
C LEU A 65 -14.83 5.37 -4.39
N TYR A 66 -14.67 4.07 -4.10
CA TYR A 66 -15.55 3.01 -4.58
C TYR A 66 -16.72 2.69 -3.63
N THR A 67 -16.83 3.37 -2.49
CA THR A 67 -17.86 3.08 -1.48
C THR A 67 -18.92 4.20 -1.41
N PRO A 68 -20.22 3.88 -1.55
CA PRO A 68 -21.30 4.84 -1.34
C PRO A 68 -21.30 5.40 0.10
N SER A 69 -21.77 6.64 0.28
CA SER A 69 -21.70 7.40 1.55
C SER A 69 -22.14 6.60 2.78
N ASP A 70 -23.20 5.81 2.63
CA ASP A 70 -23.87 5.10 3.72
C ASP A 70 -23.16 3.80 4.14
N MET A 71 -22.13 3.39 3.37
CA MET A 71 -21.35 2.17 3.60
C MET A 71 -19.89 2.46 3.97
N ARG A 72 -19.46 3.73 3.97
CA ARG A 72 -18.06 4.10 4.22
C ARG A 72 -17.57 3.61 5.58
N GLY A 73 -18.39 3.74 6.64
CA GLY A 73 -18.06 3.24 7.97
C GLY A 73 -17.87 1.72 8.01
N ARG A 74 -18.70 0.97 7.28
CA ARG A 74 -18.59 -0.50 7.18
C ARG A 74 -17.32 -0.95 6.44
N VAL A 75 -17.00 -0.29 5.32
CA VAL A 75 -15.81 -0.60 4.53
C VAL A 75 -14.53 -0.23 5.27
N MET A 76 -14.49 0.92 5.95
CA MET A 76 -13.36 1.29 6.81
C MET A 76 -13.23 0.35 8.02
N GLY A 77 -14.34 -0.13 8.59
CA GLY A 77 -14.33 -1.13 9.66
C GLY A 77 -13.73 -2.47 9.22
N LEU A 78 -14.11 -2.97 8.04
CA LEU A 78 -13.51 -4.17 7.43
C LEU A 78 -12.02 -3.97 7.15
N LEU A 79 -11.62 -2.79 6.66
CA LEU A 79 -10.22 -2.46 6.43
C LEU A 79 -9.41 -2.57 7.73
N SER A 80 -9.91 -1.99 8.82
CA SER A 80 -9.30 -2.08 10.15
C SER A 80 -9.25 -3.52 10.67
N PHE A 81 -10.28 -4.32 10.43
CA PHE A 81 -10.28 -5.75 10.78
C PHE A 81 -9.17 -6.51 10.04
N CYS A 82 -9.00 -6.26 8.74
CA CYS A 82 -7.90 -6.84 7.94
C CYS A 82 -6.51 -6.34 8.36
N ILE A 83 -6.38 -5.11 8.85
CA ILE A 83 -5.13 -4.64 9.45
C ILE A 83 -4.87 -5.39 10.78
N GLY A 84 -5.94 -5.65 11.55
CA GLY A 84 -5.90 -6.48 12.75
C GLY A 84 -5.30 -7.87 12.49
N THR A 85 -5.70 -8.56 11.42
CA THR A 85 -5.11 -9.85 11.03
C THR A 85 -3.62 -9.76 10.65
N GLY A 86 -3.10 -8.57 10.36
CA GLY A 86 -1.67 -8.33 10.17
C GLY A 86 -0.81 -8.68 11.40
N HIS A 87 -1.38 -8.66 12.62
CA HIS A 87 -0.66 -9.06 13.83
C HIS A 87 -0.39 -10.58 13.86
N LEU A 88 -1.34 -11.38 13.35
CA LEU A 88 -1.14 -12.83 13.21
C LEU A 88 -0.05 -13.12 12.17
N PHE A 89 -0.02 -12.36 11.08
CA PHE A 89 1.02 -12.47 10.06
C PHE A 89 2.42 -12.16 10.63
N ALA A 90 2.53 -11.19 11.54
CA ALA A 90 3.80 -10.88 12.22
C ALA A 90 4.31 -12.07 13.06
N LEU A 91 3.41 -12.85 13.69
CA LEU A 91 3.78 -14.05 14.44
C LEU A 91 4.35 -15.14 13.53
N VAL A 92 3.73 -15.37 12.36
CA VAL A 92 4.21 -16.32 11.36
C VAL A 92 5.60 -15.93 10.85
N ILE A 93 5.83 -14.64 10.55
CA ILE A 93 7.16 -14.15 10.16
C ILE A 93 8.18 -14.30 11.30
N GLY A 94 7.77 -14.04 12.54
CA GLY A 94 8.63 -14.22 13.73
C GLY A 94 9.10 -15.66 13.87
N TRP A 95 8.18 -16.63 13.77
CA TRP A 95 8.51 -18.05 13.76
C TRP A 95 9.44 -18.43 12.60
N LEU A 96 9.18 -17.89 11.40
CA LEU A 96 10.04 -18.12 10.23
C LEU A 96 11.45 -17.54 10.41
N ALA A 97 11.56 -16.39 11.08
CA ALA A 97 12.83 -15.74 11.38
C ALA A 97 13.67 -16.54 12.39
N GLU A 98 13.04 -17.25 13.31
CA GLU A 98 13.71 -18.15 14.24
C GLU A 98 14.33 -19.37 13.52
N MET A 99 13.64 -19.90 12.50
CA MET A 99 14.13 -21.06 11.75
C MET A 99 15.15 -20.73 10.65
N LEU A 100 14.91 -19.67 9.86
CA LEU A 100 15.69 -19.35 8.65
C LEU A 100 16.62 -18.14 8.82
N GLY A 101 16.56 -17.47 9.97
CA GLY A 101 17.21 -16.20 10.22
C GLY A 101 16.38 -15.00 9.74
N THR A 102 16.54 -13.87 10.43
CA THR A 102 15.82 -12.62 10.16
C THR A 102 15.94 -12.13 8.71
N PRO A 103 17.14 -12.13 8.08
CA PRO A 103 17.27 -11.65 6.70
C PRO A 103 16.47 -12.49 5.70
N SER A 104 16.57 -13.81 5.82
CA SER A 104 15.90 -14.77 4.94
C SER A 104 14.38 -14.65 5.04
N ALA A 105 13.83 -14.61 6.26
CA ALA A 105 12.40 -14.48 6.50
C ALA A 105 11.81 -13.17 5.94
N LEU A 106 12.52 -12.05 6.12
CA LEU A 106 12.13 -10.75 5.55
C LEU A 106 12.20 -10.75 4.02
N SER A 107 13.24 -11.34 3.44
CA SER A 107 13.38 -11.42 1.98
C SER A 107 12.30 -12.29 1.33
N LEU A 108 11.94 -13.41 1.98
CA LEU A 108 10.87 -14.29 1.49
C LEU A 108 9.51 -13.60 1.55
N SER A 109 9.19 -12.94 2.67
CA SER A 109 7.93 -12.21 2.80
C SER A 109 7.81 -11.06 1.80
N ALA A 110 8.88 -10.30 1.58
CA ALA A 110 8.93 -9.27 0.55
C ALA A 110 8.82 -9.84 -0.88
N GLY A 111 9.45 -10.99 -1.14
CA GLY A 111 9.34 -11.70 -2.41
C GLY A 111 7.91 -12.15 -2.71
N ILE A 112 7.22 -12.73 -1.72
CA ILE A 112 5.80 -13.11 -1.84
C ILE A 112 4.94 -11.86 -2.10
N GLY A 113 5.22 -10.75 -1.41
CA GLY A 113 4.55 -9.47 -1.62
C GLY A 113 4.72 -8.92 -3.04
N LEU A 114 5.93 -9.04 -3.62
CA LEU A 114 6.20 -8.65 -5.01
C LEU A 114 5.44 -9.52 -6.01
N ILE A 115 5.29 -10.81 -5.75
CA ILE A 115 4.50 -11.69 -6.63
C ILE A 115 3.02 -11.33 -6.56
N LEU A 116 2.50 -11.08 -5.36
CA LEU A 116 1.10 -10.71 -5.13
C LEU A 116 0.71 -9.36 -5.74
N ILE A 117 1.66 -8.43 -5.89
CA ILE A 117 1.33 -7.11 -6.43
C ILE A 117 1.17 -7.11 -7.95
N ILE A 118 1.79 -8.06 -8.66
CA ILE A 118 1.69 -8.20 -10.13
C ILE A 118 0.23 -8.35 -10.60
N PRO A 119 -0.59 -9.28 -10.07
CA PRO A 119 -1.99 -9.42 -10.51
C PRO A 119 -2.84 -8.20 -10.13
N SER A 120 -2.50 -7.45 -9.07
CA SER A 120 -3.21 -6.23 -8.69
C SER A 120 -3.14 -5.15 -9.78
N ILE A 121 -2.06 -5.12 -10.58
CA ILE A 121 -1.92 -4.26 -11.76
C ILE A 121 -2.95 -4.62 -12.83
N PHE A 122 -3.19 -5.92 -13.04
CA PHE A 122 -4.08 -6.41 -14.08
C PHE A 122 -5.56 -6.19 -13.73
N VAL A 123 -5.91 -6.33 -12.45
CA VAL A 123 -7.25 -6.05 -11.92
C VAL A 123 -7.54 -4.54 -11.85
N SER A 124 -6.50 -3.71 -11.82
CA SER A 124 -6.59 -2.25 -11.81
C SER A 124 -6.28 -1.68 -13.20
N PRO A 125 -7.15 -1.81 -14.23
CA PRO A 125 -6.87 -1.29 -15.55
C PRO A 125 -6.82 0.24 -15.51
N LEU A 126 -5.63 0.79 -15.27
CA LEU A 126 -5.26 2.20 -15.27
C LEU A 126 -5.27 2.81 -16.68
N GLY A 127 -6.37 2.61 -17.42
CA GLY A 127 -6.44 3.00 -18.83
C GLY A 127 -7.79 3.48 -19.36
N LYS A 128 -8.94 3.15 -18.75
CA LYS A 128 -10.23 3.67 -19.23
C LYS A 128 -11.26 3.75 -18.10
N LYS A 129 -11.60 4.96 -17.68
CA LYS A 129 -12.90 5.59 -17.97
C LYS A 129 -12.94 6.97 -17.33
N ASN A 130 -13.23 7.97 -18.16
CA ASN A 130 -13.50 9.34 -17.78
C ASN A 130 -14.48 9.39 -16.59
N TYR A 131 -14.01 9.92 -15.47
CA TYR A 131 -14.83 10.17 -14.27
C TYR A 131 -15.74 11.40 -14.42
N HIS A 132 -15.71 12.06 -15.57
CA HIS A 132 -16.49 13.28 -15.85
C HIS A 132 -17.99 13.04 -16.11
N ASP A 133 -18.47 11.80 -16.19
CA ASP A 133 -19.89 11.51 -16.54
C ASP A 133 -20.75 11.03 -15.36
N GLN A 134 -20.27 11.05 -14.11
CA GLN A 134 -21.03 10.56 -12.94
C GLN A 134 -21.61 11.68 -12.05
N ILE A 135 -21.30 12.96 -12.31
CA ILE A 135 -21.95 14.08 -11.62
C ILE A 135 -23.17 14.49 -12.43
N LYS A 136 -24.30 13.79 -12.25
CA LYS A 136 -25.60 14.33 -12.68
C LYS A 136 -25.91 15.56 -11.81
N PRO A 137 -26.15 16.75 -12.42
CA PRO A 137 -26.38 18.00 -11.72
C PRO A 137 -27.83 18.12 -11.22
N ASN A 138 -28.35 17.16 -10.45
CA ASN A 138 -29.75 17.21 -10.01
C ASN A 138 -29.98 16.82 -8.54
N GLN A 139 -29.13 17.34 -7.65
CA GLN A 139 -29.36 17.33 -6.20
C GLN A 139 -29.34 18.75 -5.60
N ILE A 140 -29.71 19.76 -6.40
CA ILE A 140 -29.95 21.12 -5.91
C ILE A 140 -31.32 21.57 -6.39
N THR A 141 -32.38 21.08 -5.74
CA THR A 141 -33.69 21.75 -5.59
C THR A 141 -34.42 21.09 -4.44
#